data_AF-A0AA36FJ35-F1
#
_entry.id   AF-A0AA36FJ35-F1
#
_cell.length_a   1.000
_cell.length_b   1.000
_cell.length_c   1.000
_cell.angle_alpha   90.00
_cell.angle_beta   90.00
_cell.angle_gamma   90.00
#
_symmetry.space_group_name_H-M   'P 1'
#
loop_
_entity.id
_entity.type
_entity.pdbx_description
1 polymer ?
#
loop_
_entity_poly.entity_id
_entity_poly.type
_entity_poly.pdbx_seq_one_letter_code
_entity_poly.pdbx_strand_id
1 'polypeptide(L)'
;MRFAISCSKKPWVLQSYLNDITHSDNFDIRLLVTAVVHLARNPCSTTLVKRFFADKCATNTSFFISSNYSSVPCKNVIKAVNTATEIQHFDNINIGDAGSIFERKQMIIHQIKDSWSKYNLEKGVEGIKELSYKKKKTLSAKMRLPKDLIPLSYDIKVQPEIYGGDPTKFYFHGTVQMHIISLKPVRTITFHADNLEISNLTVYTNNEISSRVPILSTSIDKEKQMFNILLGTEIAANTSVTVKLNFRGDLKKQLSGLYLSSYYKRGKEVYLATTQFEPTSARKAFPCFDEPQMKAKFNVKIVRKKHYKSISNTNVKSKVELE
;
A
#
# COMPACT_ATOMS: atom_id res chain seq x y z
N MET A 1 -40.46 -11.85 24.12
CA MET A 1 -40.27 -13.10 23.33
C MET A 1 -40.38 -12.91 21.81
N ARG A 2 -41.34 -12.12 21.28
CA ARG A 2 -41.60 -12.03 19.82
C ARG A 2 -40.42 -11.56 18.95
N PHE A 3 -39.51 -10.71 19.45
CA PHE A 3 -38.38 -10.20 18.66
C PHE A 3 -37.21 -11.19 18.49
N ALA A 4 -37.07 -12.17 19.39
CA ALA A 4 -36.02 -13.19 19.28
C ALA A 4 -36.18 -14.06 18.01
N ILE A 5 -37.43 -14.19 17.54
CA ILE A 5 -37.79 -14.98 16.35
C ILE A 5 -37.19 -14.35 15.08
N SER A 6 -37.07 -13.01 15.03
CA SER A 6 -36.48 -12.29 13.90
C SER A 6 -35.00 -12.58 13.66
N CYS A 7 -34.30 -13.17 14.64
CA CYS A 7 -32.90 -13.59 14.55
C CYS A 7 -32.73 -15.06 14.10
N SER A 8 -33.83 -15.77 13.79
CA SER A 8 -33.78 -17.15 13.32
C SER A 8 -33.01 -17.27 12.00
N LYS A 9 -32.25 -18.37 11.84
CA LYS A 9 -31.57 -18.71 10.58
C LYS A 9 -32.44 -19.54 9.63
N LYS A 10 -33.65 -19.93 10.06
CA LYS A 10 -34.57 -20.77 9.28
C LYS A 10 -35.59 -19.89 8.54
N PRO A 11 -35.58 -19.83 7.18
CA PRO A 11 -36.44 -18.92 6.41
C PRO A 11 -37.95 -19.11 6.64
N TRP A 12 -38.41 -20.35 6.82
CA TRP A 12 -39.82 -20.65 7.04
C TRP A 12 -40.34 -20.12 8.40
N VAL A 13 -39.49 -20.07 9.42
CA VAL A 13 -39.83 -19.48 10.74
C VAL A 13 -40.02 -17.97 10.61
N LEU A 14 -39.17 -17.33 9.81
CA LEU A 14 -39.25 -15.88 9.54
C LEU A 14 -40.49 -15.53 8.71
N GLN A 15 -40.86 -16.40 7.75
CA GLN A 15 -42.10 -16.26 6.97
C GLN A 15 -43.34 -16.40 7.85
N SER A 16 -43.39 -17.43 8.71
CA SER A 16 -44.52 -17.62 9.64
C SER A 16 -44.66 -16.42 10.57
N TYR A 17 -43.54 -15.96 11.14
CA TYR A 17 -43.51 -14.77 11.99
C TYR A 17 -44.07 -13.53 11.30
N LEU A 18 -43.75 -13.32 10.02
CA LEU A 18 -44.27 -12.20 9.24
C LEU A 18 -45.77 -12.37 8.92
N ASN A 19 -46.20 -13.58 8.60
CA ASN A 19 -47.60 -13.90 8.33
C ASN A 19 -48.47 -13.71 9.58
N ASP A 20 -48.00 -14.15 10.75
CA ASP A 20 -48.70 -14.02 12.03
C ASP A 20 -48.94 -12.56 12.40
N ILE A 21 -47.98 -11.67 12.13
CA ILE A 21 -48.11 -10.24 12.42
C ILE A 21 -49.05 -9.55 11.43
N THR A 22 -49.07 -10.03 10.18
CA THR A 22 -49.84 -9.39 9.10
C THR A 22 -51.30 -9.81 9.08
N HIS A 23 -51.62 -11.00 9.59
CA HIS A 23 -52.98 -11.58 9.62
C HIS A 23 -53.53 -11.73 11.06
N SER A 24 -52.93 -11.05 12.03
CA SER A 24 -53.41 -11.02 13.42
C SER A 24 -54.71 -10.22 13.54
N ASP A 25 -55.70 -10.76 14.26
CA ASP A 25 -56.99 -10.12 14.54
C ASP A 25 -56.85 -8.72 15.18
N ASN A 26 -55.75 -8.50 15.92
CA ASN A 26 -55.33 -7.19 16.44
C ASN A 26 -54.13 -6.66 15.65
N PHE A 27 -54.36 -6.24 14.41
CA PHE A 27 -53.31 -5.69 13.55
C PHE A 27 -52.77 -4.36 14.10
N ASP A 28 -51.48 -4.32 14.43
CA ASP A 28 -50.76 -3.10 14.83
C ASP A 28 -49.65 -2.78 13.83
N ILE A 29 -49.83 -1.65 13.15
CA ILE A 29 -48.88 -1.14 12.16
C ILE A 29 -47.49 -0.86 12.74
N ARG A 30 -47.39 -0.42 14.02
CA ARG A 30 -46.10 -0.16 14.68
C ARG A 30 -45.34 -1.45 14.92
N LEU A 31 -46.07 -2.52 15.28
CA LEU A 31 -45.50 -3.84 15.48
C LEU A 31 -44.98 -4.42 14.15
N LEU A 32 -45.75 -4.26 13.07
CA LEU A 32 -45.36 -4.68 11.73
C LEU A 32 -44.11 -3.95 11.22
N VAL A 33 -44.07 -2.61 11.33
CA VAL A 33 -42.90 -1.82 10.93
C VAL A 33 -41.66 -2.25 11.71
N THR A 34 -41.78 -2.45 13.02
CA THR A 34 -40.66 -2.87 13.85
C THR A 34 -40.18 -4.27 13.49
N ALA A 35 -41.08 -5.22 13.24
CA ALA A 35 -40.73 -6.58 12.84
C ALA A 35 -39.99 -6.60 11.49
N VAL A 36 -40.49 -5.84 10.52
CA VAL A 36 -39.88 -5.73 9.19
C VAL A 36 -38.48 -5.14 9.26
N VAL A 37 -38.23 -4.13 10.12
CA VAL A 37 -36.88 -3.58 10.34
C VAL A 37 -35.91 -4.62 10.88
N HIS A 38 -36.36 -5.46 11.83
CA HIS A 38 -35.50 -6.51 12.40
C HIS A 38 -35.24 -7.63 11.39
N LEU A 39 -36.25 -8.03 10.61
CA LEU A 39 -36.10 -9.00 9.52
C LEU A 39 -35.17 -8.46 8.42
N ALA A 40 -35.21 -7.17 8.10
CA ALA A 40 -34.31 -6.56 7.11
C ALA A 40 -32.84 -6.61 7.54
N ARG A 41 -32.56 -6.64 8.85
CA ARG A 41 -31.20 -6.79 9.40
C ARG A 41 -30.70 -8.23 9.41
N ASN A 42 -31.58 -9.20 9.16
CA ASN A 42 -31.22 -10.62 9.11
C ASN A 42 -31.00 -11.05 7.64
N PRO A 43 -29.78 -11.53 7.28
CA PRO A 43 -29.46 -11.96 5.92
C PRO A 43 -30.35 -13.09 5.38
N CYS A 44 -30.88 -13.95 6.26
CA CYS A 44 -31.71 -15.09 5.88
C CYS A 44 -33.15 -14.68 5.50
N SER A 45 -33.61 -13.49 5.90
CA SER A 45 -34.95 -12.97 5.57
C SER A 45 -34.95 -11.90 4.48
N THR A 46 -33.81 -11.60 3.87
CA THR A 46 -33.71 -10.53 2.87
C THR A 46 -34.67 -10.72 1.70
N THR A 47 -34.72 -11.93 1.12
CA THR A 47 -35.64 -12.25 0.01
C THR A 47 -37.11 -12.21 0.43
N LEU A 48 -37.41 -12.61 1.67
CA LEU A 48 -38.75 -12.57 2.24
C LEU A 48 -39.26 -11.14 2.39
N VAL A 49 -38.43 -10.29 3.00
CA VAL A 49 -38.74 -8.87 3.21
C VAL A 49 -38.96 -8.18 1.86
N LYS A 50 -38.12 -8.47 0.86
CA LYS A 50 -38.29 -7.95 -0.51
C LYS A 50 -39.66 -8.29 -1.10
N ARG A 51 -40.08 -9.56 -1.03
CA ARG A 51 -41.38 -10.00 -1.55
C ARG A 51 -42.55 -9.36 -0.82
N PHE A 52 -42.46 -9.28 0.50
CA PHE A 52 -43.50 -8.63 1.33
C PHE A 52 -43.70 -7.16 0.97
N PHE A 53 -42.62 -6.42 0.75
CA PHE A 53 -42.69 -5.03 0.30
C PHE A 53 -43.28 -4.91 -1.10
N ALA A 54 -42.88 -5.77 -2.04
CA ALA A 54 -43.44 -5.77 -3.40
C ALA A 54 -44.96 -5.99 -3.38
N ASP A 55 -45.43 -6.95 -2.59
CA ASP A 55 -46.85 -7.27 -2.44
C ASP A 55 -47.66 -6.13 -1.79
N LYS A 56 -47.15 -5.52 -0.72
CA LYS A 56 -47.84 -4.42 -0.01
C LYS A 56 -47.79 -3.08 -0.74
N CYS A 57 -46.72 -2.79 -1.50
CA CYS A 57 -46.68 -1.63 -2.39
C CYS A 57 -47.76 -1.70 -3.47
N ALA A 58 -48.09 -2.90 -3.96
CA ALA A 58 -49.10 -3.10 -4.99
C ALA A 58 -50.54 -3.01 -4.44
N THR A 59 -50.77 -3.35 -3.17
CA THR A 59 -52.13 -3.58 -2.63
C THR A 59 -52.60 -2.54 -1.61
N ASN A 60 -51.73 -1.85 -0.87
CA ASN A 60 -52.18 -0.90 0.17
C ASN A 60 -51.18 0.23 0.46
N THR A 61 -51.31 1.34 -0.28
CA THR A 61 -50.37 2.47 -0.19
C THR A 61 -50.46 3.29 1.11
N SER A 62 -51.51 3.12 1.91
CA SER A 62 -51.65 3.82 3.21
C SER A 62 -50.62 3.38 4.26
N PHE A 63 -50.07 2.17 4.12
CA PHE A 63 -49.05 1.59 5.02
C PHE A 63 -47.75 2.42 5.05
N PHE A 64 -47.42 3.10 3.95
CA PHE A 64 -46.21 3.92 3.84
C PHE A 64 -46.42 5.37 4.30
N ILE A 65 -47.65 5.75 4.65
CA ILE A 65 -48.08 7.16 4.75
C ILE A 65 -48.50 7.55 6.17
N SER A 66 -48.75 6.61 7.09
CA SER A 66 -49.15 6.95 8.46
C SER A 66 -47.95 7.19 9.41
N SER A 67 -47.71 8.50 9.64
CA SER A 67 -47.04 9.13 10.80
C SER A 67 -45.57 8.80 11.12
N ASN A 68 -44.73 9.86 11.14
CA ASN A 68 -43.42 10.04 11.83
C ASN A 68 -42.31 8.97 11.76
N TYR A 69 -42.49 7.84 11.09
CA TYR A 69 -41.54 6.72 11.10
C TYR A 69 -41.04 6.30 9.70
N SER A 70 -41.27 7.09 8.65
CA SER A 70 -40.93 6.73 7.26
C SER A 70 -39.44 6.77 6.91
N SER A 71 -38.57 7.38 7.73
CA SER A 71 -37.17 7.62 7.36
C SER A 71 -36.21 6.47 7.72
N VAL A 72 -36.50 5.66 8.74
CA VAL A 72 -35.60 4.61 9.25
C VAL A 72 -35.83 3.23 8.61
N PRO A 73 -37.08 2.76 8.41
CA PRO A 73 -37.35 1.52 7.69
C PRO A 73 -36.94 1.60 6.22
N CYS A 74 -37.27 2.72 5.54
CA CYS A 74 -36.89 2.94 4.15
C CYS A 74 -35.37 2.90 3.96
N LYS A 75 -34.58 3.63 4.77
CA LYS A 75 -33.10 3.63 4.65
C LYS A 75 -32.46 2.24 4.82
N ASN A 76 -32.97 1.40 5.72
CA ASN A 76 -32.39 0.08 5.96
C ASN A 76 -32.87 -0.97 4.95
N VAL A 77 -34.09 -0.82 4.42
CA VAL A 77 -34.64 -1.67 3.36
C VAL A 77 -34.01 -1.33 2.00
N ILE A 78 -33.75 -0.05 1.71
CA ILE A 78 -33.03 0.40 0.50
C ILE A 78 -31.61 -0.20 0.43
N LYS A 79 -30.92 -0.36 1.57
CA LYS A 79 -29.62 -1.05 1.62
C LYS A 79 -29.67 -2.54 1.23
N ALA A 80 -30.86 -3.14 1.21
CA ALA A 80 -31.06 -4.57 0.94
C ALA A 80 -31.57 -4.86 -0.50
N VAL A 81 -32.03 -3.86 -1.23
CA VAL A 81 -32.54 -3.94 -2.62
C VAL A 81 -31.45 -3.40 -3.55
N ASN A 82 -30.89 -4.21 -4.44
CA ASN A 82 -29.56 -3.95 -5.03
C ASN A 82 -29.39 -4.43 -6.48
N THR A 83 -30.46 -4.47 -7.29
CA THR A 83 -30.32 -4.68 -8.74
C THR A 83 -31.08 -3.64 -9.56
N ALA A 84 -30.50 -3.20 -10.70
CA ALA A 84 -31.09 -2.20 -11.60
C ALA A 84 -32.49 -2.58 -12.11
N THR A 85 -32.80 -3.88 -12.18
CA THR A 85 -34.11 -4.44 -12.52
C THR A 85 -35.19 -4.20 -11.45
N GLU A 86 -34.80 -4.06 -10.18
CA GLU A 86 -35.74 -3.78 -9.07
C GLU A 86 -36.17 -2.29 -9.08
N ILE A 87 -35.40 -1.39 -9.72
CA ILE A 87 -35.73 0.04 -9.85
C ILE A 87 -36.80 0.28 -10.93
N GLN A 88 -36.72 -0.44 -12.05
CA GLN A 88 -37.73 -0.35 -13.13
C GLN A 88 -39.14 -0.74 -12.63
N HIS A 89 -39.23 -1.57 -11.59
CA HIS A 89 -40.51 -1.89 -10.95
C HIS A 89 -41.16 -0.69 -10.25
N PHE A 90 -40.38 0.28 -9.76
CA PHE A 90 -40.92 1.51 -9.17
C PHE A 90 -41.40 2.51 -10.24
N ASP A 91 -40.84 2.46 -11.44
CA ASP A 91 -41.27 3.31 -12.56
C ASP A 91 -42.64 2.87 -13.13
N ASN A 92 -43.02 1.60 -12.93
CA ASN A 92 -44.26 1.01 -13.42
C ASN A 92 -45.42 1.01 -12.42
N ILE A 93 -45.26 1.61 -11.23
CA ILE A 93 -46.35 1.72 -10.26
C ILE A 93 -47.31 2.80 -10.78
N ASN A 94 -48.48 2.38 -11.27
CA ASN A 94 -49.52 3.30 -11.71
C ASN A 94 -50.24 3.86 -10.46
N ILE A 95 -49.98 5.12 -10.12
CA ILE A 95 -50.47 5.74 -8.89
C ILE A 95 -51.70 6.59 -9.23
N GLY A 96 -52.88 6.03 -9.02
CA GLY A 96 -54.10 6.82 -8.87
C GLY A 96 -54.09 7.58 -7.54
N ASP A 97 -54.58 8.82 -7.61
CA ASP A 97 -55.09 9.71 -6.54
C ASP A 97 -54.42 11.09 -6.52
N ALA A 98 -55.24 12.12 -6.70
CA ALA A 98 -54.85 13.53 -6.69
C ALA A 98 -54.68 14.08 -5.26
N GLY A 99 -53.73 14.99 -5.06
CA GLY A 99 -53.53 15.77 -3.83
C GLY A 99 -52.18 15.55 -3.13
N SER A 100 -52.06 16.03 -1.89
CA SER A 100 -50.81 16.05 -1.07
C SER A 100 -50.15 14.68 -0.84
N ILE A 101 -50.91 13.60 -1.04
CA ILE A 101 -50.47 12.21 -0.97
C ILE A 101 -49.60 11.84 -2.18
N PHE A 102 -49.92 12.36 -3.37
CA PHE A 102 -49.16 12.14 -4.60
C PHE A 102 -47.76 12.76 -4.51
N GLU A 103 -47.68 14.01 -4.07
CA GLU A 103 -46.42 14.73 -3.91
C GLU A 103 -45.49 14.05 -2.90
N ARG A 104 -46.02 13.59 -1.77
CA ARG A 104 -45.25 12.82 -0.78
C ARG A 104 -44.73 11.49 -1.35
N LYS A 105 -45.51 10.79 -2.17
CA LYS A 105 -45.06 9.54 -2.83
C LYS A 105 -43.92 9.81 -3.81
N GLN A 106 -44.00 10.88 -4.62
CA GLN A 106 -42.95 11.26 -5.56
C GLN A 106 -41.64 11.64 -4.85
N MET A 107 -41.72 12.38 -3.75
CA MET A 107 -40.53 12.72 -2.94
C MET A 107 -39.83 11.48 -2.38
N ILE A 108 -40.58 10.46 -1.95
CA ILE A 108 -40.01 9.21 -1.43
C ILE A 108 -39.29 8.43 -2.55
N ILE A 109 -39.91 8.30 -3.73
CA ILE A 109 -39.29 7.64 -4.89
C ILE A 109 -37.98 8.34 -5.27
N HIS A 110 -37.99 9.68 -5.30
CA HIS A 110 -36.79 10.47 -5.58
C HIS A 110 -35.69 10.24 -4.54
N GLN A 111 -36.02 10.26 -3.23
CA GLN A 111 -35.06 9.98 -2.16
C GLN A 111 -34.46 8.56 -2.24
N ILE A 112 -35.23 7.58 -2.69
CA ILE A 112 -34.75 6.21 -2.91
C ILE A 112 -33.73 6.19 -4.06
N LYS A 113 -34.06 6.80 -5.20
CA LYS A 113 -33.18 6.88 -6.38
C LYS A 113 -31.87 7.61 -6.09
N ASP A 114 -31.93 8.71 -5.34
CA ASP A 114 -30.74 9.46 -4.91
C ASP A 114 -29.86 8.66 -3.96
N SER A 115 -30.48 7.98 -2.98
CA SER A 115 -29.75 7.14 -2.01
C SER A 115 -29.04 5.96 -2.71
N TRP A 116 -29.69 5.34 -3.69
CA TRP A 116 -29.11 4.26 -4.49
C TRP A 116 -27.93 4.76 -5.33
N SER A 117 -28.10 5.90 -6.01
CA SER A 117 -27.05 6.50 -6.84
C SER A 117 -25.80 6.82 -6.01
N LYS A 118 -25.99 7.38 -4.80
CA LYS A 118 -24.89 7.67 -3.87
C LYS A 118 -24.18 6.41 -3.39
N TYR A 119 -24.92 5.37 -3.00
CA TYR A 119 -24.34 4.10 -2.54
C TYR A 119 -23.53 3.38 -3.62
N ASN A 120 -24.01 3.35 -4.86
CA ASN A 120 -23.30 2.69 -5.96
C ASN A 120 -22.09 3.49 -6.45
N LEU A 121 -22.13 4.83 -6.38
CA LEU A 121 -20.93 5.64 -6.57
C LEU A 121 -19.86 5.30 -5.53
N GLU A 122 -20.22 5.18 -4.25
CA GLU A 122 -19.29 4.82 -3.17
C GLU A 122 -18.70 3.41 -3.38
N LYS A 123 -19.53 2.42 -3.71
CA LYS A 123 -19.09 1.04 -4.04
C LYS A 123 -18.20 0.97 -5.28
N GLY A 124 -18.52 1.72 -6.33
CA GLY A 124 -17.71 1.81 -7.55
C GLY A 124 -16.33 2.41 -7.27
N VAL A 125 -16.28 3.46 -6.44
CA VAL A 125 -15.02 4.07 -6.00
C VAL A 125 -14.19 3.11 -5.13
N GLU A 126 -14.82 2.33 -4.24
CA GLU A 126 -14.13 1.28 -3.48
C GLU A 126 -13.55 0.18 -4.38
N GLY A 127 -14.30 -0.31 -5.37
CA GLY A 127 -13.82 -1.30 -6.33
C GLY A 127 -12.63 -0.82 -7.18
N ILE A 128 -12.65 0.45 -7.61
CA ILE A 128 -11.52 1.07 -8.32
C ILE A 128 -10.29 1.21 -7.40
N LYS A 129 -10.49 1.58 -6.13
CA LYS A 129 -9.40 1.64 -5.13
C LYS A 129 -8.78 0.27 -4.91
N GLU A 130 -9.57 -0.80 -4.81
CA GLU A 130 -9.06 -2.17 -4.67
C GLU A 130 -8.27 -2.64 -5.89
N LEU A 131 -8.76 -2.38 -7.10
CA LEU A 131 -8.05 -2.74 -8.34
C LEU A 131 -6.74 -1.96 -8.48
N SER A 132 -6.76 -0.67 -8.15
CA SER A 132 -5.55 0.18 -8.11
C SER A 132 -4.55 -0.33 -7.06
N TYR A 133 -5.03 -0.68 -5.86
CA TYR A 133 -4.20 -1.26 -4.81
C TYR A 133 -3.59 -2.61 -5.20
N LYS A 134 -4.38 -3.52 -5.80
CA LYS A 134 -3.89 -4.81 -6.32
C LYS A 134 -2.84 -4.60 -7.40
N LYS A 135 -3.08 -3.70 -8.36
CA LYS A 135 -2.10 -3.34 -9.41
C LYS A 135 -0.81 -2.77 -8.81
N LYS A 136 -0.90 -1.84 -7.86
CA LYS A 136 0.25 -1.26 -7.15
C LYS A 136 1.01 -2.29 -6.32
N LYS A 137 0.32 -3.25 -5.70
CA LYS A 137 0.90 -4.36 -4.95
C LYS A 137 1.66 -5.33 -5.86
N THR A 138 1.10 -5.68 -7.02
CA THR A 138 1.76 -6.54 -8.02
C THR A 138 2.99 -5.86 -8.63
N LEU A 139 2.90 -4.56 -8.94
CA LEU A 139 4.04 -3.77 -9.41
C LEU A 139 5.14 -3.69 -8.34
N SER A 140 4.76 -3.42 -7.09
CA SER A 140 5.65 -3.38 -5.93
C SER A 140 6.36 -4.72 -5.72
N ALA A 141 5.67 -5.85 -5.83
CA ALA A 141 6.27 -7.17 -5.72
C ALA A 141 7.34 -7.45 -6.79
N LYS A 142 7.17 -6.91 -8.00
CA LYS A 142 8.14 -7.03 -9.10
C LYS A 142 9.39 -6.15 -8.92
N MET A 143 9.33 -5.15 -8.04
CA MET A 143 10.42 -4.22 -7.72
C MET A 143 11.20 -4.59 -6.45
N ARG A 144 10.89 -5.71 -5.82
CA ARG A 144 11.57 -6.18 -4.59
C ARG A 144 12.78 -7.05 -4.93
N LEU A 145 13.81 -6.96 -4.09
CA LEU A 145 14.95 -7.85 -4.15
C LEU A 145 14.53 -9.30 -3.81
N PRO A 146 15.20 -10.30 -4.42
CA PRO A 146 15.11 -11.68 -3.96
C PRO A 146 15.48 -11.78 -2.47
N LYS A 147 14.77 -12.65 -1.74
CA LYS A 147 15.03 -12.89 -0.30
C LYS A 147 16.08 -13.97 -0.06
N ASP A 148 16.70 -14.46 -1.12
CA ASP A 148 17.67 -15.57 -1.05
C ASP A 148 19.05 -15.10 -0.54
N LEU A 149 19.30 -13.79 -0.56
CA LEU A 149 20.52 -13.17 -0.07
C LEU A 149 20.20 -12.23 1.09
N ILE A 150 20.90 -12.41 2.21
CA ILE A 150 20.72 -11.58 3.41
C ILE A 150 22.02 -10.83 3.70
N PRO A 151 22.02 -9.49 3.72
CA PRO A 151 23.18 -8.73 4.13
C PRO A 151 23.41 -8.86 5.64
N LEU A 152 24.66 -9.14 6.03
CA LEU A 152 25.07 -9.24 7.43
C LEU A 152 25.78 -7.95 7.88
N SER A 153 26.70 -7.46 7.04
CA SER A 153 27.44 -6.22 7.32
C SER A 153 28.00 -5.56 6.07
N TYR A 154 28.33 -4.29 6.20
CA TYR A 154 28.93 -3.46 5.17
C TYR A 154 30.18 -2.76 5.71
N ASP A 155 31.29 -2.89 5.01
CA ASP A 155 32.44 -2.01 5.18
C ASP A 155 32.43 -0.96 4.06
N ILE A 156 32.13 0.28 4.43
CA ILE A 156 31.93 1.38 3.49
C ILE A 156 33.04 2.40 3.70
N LYS A 157 33.78 2.73 2.63
CA LYS A 157 34.69 3.87 2.58
C LYS A 157 34.12 4.88 1.60
N VAL A 158 33.91 6.12 2.03
CA VAL A 158 33.42 7.21 1.18
C VAL A 158 34.38 8.39 1.25
N GLN A 159 34.66 8.98 0.09
CA GLN A 159 35.48 10.17 -0.08
C GLN A 159 34.72 11.20 -0.91
N PRO A 160 34.14 12.23 -0.27
CA PRO A 160 33.57 13.37 -0.97
C PRO A 160 34.67 14.32 -1.46
N GLU A 161 34.61 14.65 -2.75
CA GLU A 161 35.51 15.60 -3.42
C GLU A 161 34.76 16.92 -3.65
N ILE A 162 34.73 17.74 -2.60
CA ILE A 162 34.03 19.04 -2.55
C ILE A 162 34.99 20.23 -2.43
N TYR A 163 36.26 20.04 -2.81
CA TYR A 163 37.33 20.99 -2.54
C TYR A 163 37.72 21.87 -3.74
N GLY A 164 37.12 21.64 -4.91
CA GLY A 164 37.37 22.44 -6.11
C GLY A 164 36.66 23.79 -6.08
N GLY A 165 37.00 24.67 -7.04
CA GLY A 165 36.33 25.97 -7.18
C GLY A 165 34.97 25.90 -7.88
N ASP A 166 34.67 24.80 -8.57
CA ASP A 166 33.45 24.61 -9.35
C ASP A 166 32.56 23.52 -8.72
N PRO A 167 31.45 23.89 -8.06
CA PRO A 167 30.53 22.96 -7.40
C PRO A 167 29.82 22.01 -8.36
N THR A 168 29.73 22.35 -9.65
CA THR A 168 29.07 21.50 -10.66
C THR A 168 29.87 20.24 -10.97
N LYS A 169 31.16 20.22 -10.61
CA LYS A 169 32.08 19.10 -10.80
C LYS A 169 32.33 18.29 -9.53
N PHE A 170 31.62 18.60 -8.44
CA PHE A 170 31.79 17.86 -7.19
C PHE A 170 31.22 16.45 -7.32
N TYR A 171 31.95 15.50 -6.76
CA TYR A 171 31.62 14.09 -6.82
C TYR A 171 32.03 13.41 -5.53
N PHE A 172 31.68 12.14 -5.39
CA PHE A 172 32.22 11.28 -4.37
C PHE A 172 32.63 9.95 -5.01
N HIS A 173 33.58 9.29 -4.38
CA HIS A 173 33.95 7.93 -4.73
C HIS A 173 34.20 7.12 -3.47
N GLY A 174 34.18 5.80 -3.62
CA GLY A 174 34.24 4.94 -2.46
C GLY A 174 34.42 3.48 -2.82
N THR A 175 34.53 2.68 -1.77
CA THR A 175 34.56 1.23 -1.84
C THR A 175 33.53 0.68 -0.88
N VAL A 176 32.79 -0.33 -1.31
CA VAL A 176 31.91 -1.10 -0.42
C VAL A 176 32.29 -2.56 -0.47
N GLN A 177 32.37 -3.16 0.70
CA GLN A 177 32.46 -4.59 0.88
C GLN A 177 31.19 -5.05 1.60
N MET A 178 30.37 -5.85 0.92
CA MET A 178 29.12 -6.39 1.43
C MET A 178 29.36 -7.83 1.86
N HIS A 179 29.14 -8.11 3.14
CA HIS A 179 29.13 -9.46 3.68
C HIS A 179 27.69 -9.97 3.71
N ILE A 180 27.44 -11.04 2.99
CA ILE A 180 26.11 -11.57 2.68
C ILE A 180 26.10 -13.06 3.02
N ILE A 181 24.95 -13.60 3.41
CA ILE A 181 24.71 -15.04 3.45
C ILE A 181 23.71 -15.45 2.38
N SER A 182 24.04 -16.51 1.63
CA SER A 182 23.11 -17.10 0.66
C SER A 182 22.28 -18.17 1.35
N LEU A 183 20.96 -18.03 1.39
CA LEU A 183 20.07 -19.04 2.00
C LEU A 183 19.71 -20.18 1.06
N LYS A 184 19.86 -19.96 -0.26
CA LYS A 184 19.60 -20.95 -1.31
C LYS A 184 20.75 -20.97 -2.31
N PRO A 185 20.82 -21.97 -3.19
CA PRO A 185 21.73 -21.90 -4.32
C PRO A 185 21.40 -20.67 -5.17
N VAL A 186 22.40 -19.86 -5.50
CA VAL A 186 22.23 -18.66 -6.32
C VAL A 186 23.31 -18.55 -7.38
N ARG A 187 22.88 -18.15 -8.58
CA ARG A 187 23.78 -17.84 -9.69
C ARG A 187 23.81 -16.35 -10.02
N THR A 188 22.88 -15.58 -9.47
CA THR A 188 22.80 -14.13 -9.67
C THR A 188 22.75 -13.43 -8.33
N ILE A 189 23.62 -12.43 -8.15
CA ILE A 189 23.56 -11.51 -7.00
C ILE A 189 22.94 -10.21 -7.49
N THR A 190 21.86 -9.79 -6.83
CA THR A 190 21.15 -8.53 -7.15
C THR A 190 21.08 -7.64 -5.91
N PHE A 191 21.43 -6.38 -6.06
CA PHE A 191 21.30 -5.34 -5.03
C PHE A 191 20.92 -4.00 -5.66
N HIS A 192 20.56 -3.00 -4.86
CA HIS A 192 20.18 -1.69 -5.37
C HIS A 192 21.39 -0.81 -5.66
N ALA A 193 21.35 -0.10 -6.78
CA ALA A 193 22.28 0.96 -7.15
C ALA A 193 21.59 1.92 -8.12
N ASP A 194 21.73 3.23 -7.90
CA ASP A 194 21.11 4.26 -8.74
C ASP A 194 22.09 5.39 -9.01
N ASN A 195 22.32 5.72 -10.28
CA ASN A 195 23.25 6.77 -10.73
C ASN A 195 24.66 6.66 -10.13
N LEU A 196 25.18 5.44 -10.06
CA LEU A 196 26.54 5.13 -9.60
C LEU A 196 27.33 4.43 -10.71
N GLU A 197 28.55 4.90 -10.95
CA GLU A 197 29.53 4.19 -11.77
C GLU A 197 30.21 3.12 -10.91
N ILE A 198 30.11 1.85 -11.31
CA ILE A 198 30.67 0.71 -10.55
C ILE A 198 31.90 0.16 -11.28
N SER A 199 32.97 -0.10 -10.53
CA SER A 199 34.22 -0.65 -11.05
C SER A 199 34.89 -1.59 -10.03
N ASN A 200 35.91 -2.33 -10.46
CA ASN A 200 36.69 -3.23 -9.60
C ASN A 200 35.84 -4.24 -8.80
N LEU A 201 34.79 -4.77 -9.43
CA LEU A 201 33.87 -5.74 -8.82
C LEU A 201 34.55 -7.11 -8.66
N THR A 202 34.47 -7.64 -7.45
CA THR A 202 34.96 -8.97 -7.09
C THR A 202 33.98 -9.66 -6.13
N VAL A 203 33.86 -10.98 -6.26
CA VAL A 203 33.01 -11.82 -5.42
C VAL A 203 33.84 -12.97 -4.87
N TYR A 204 33.73 -13.21 -3.57
CA TYR A 204 34.42 -14.29 -2.87
C TYR A 204 33.41 -15.09 -2.03
N THR A 205 33.62 -16.40 -1.91
CA THR A 205 32.90 -17.24 -0.94
C THR A 205 33.76 -17.49 0.31
N ASN A 206 33.12 -17.82 1.42
CA ASN A 206 33.74 -18.17 2.70
C ASN A 206 34.72 -17.11 3.27
N ASN A 207 34.63 -15.87 2.78
CA ASN A 207 35.51 -14.75 3.12
C ASN A 207 37.00 -15.01 2.84
N GLU A 208 37.32 -15.94 1.94
CA GLU A 208 38.69 -16.24 1.55
C GLU A 208 39.02 -15.69 0.16
N ILE A 209 40.19 -15.06 0.01
CA ILE A 209 40.64 -14.48 -1.28
C ILE A 209 40.84 -15.57 -2.34
N SER A 210 41.28 -16.76 -1.92
CA SER A 210 41.43 -17.97 -2.75
C SER A 210 40.10 -18.46 -3.33
N SER A 211 38.98 -18.13 -2.69
CA SER A 211 37.64 -18.58 -3.05
C SER A 211 36.93 -17.56 -3.96
N ARG A 212 37.66 -16.99 -4.93
CA ARG A 212 37.11 -16.01 -5.88
C ARG A 212 36.14 -16.68 -6.85
N VAL A 213 34.93 -16.13 -6.94
CA VAL A 213 33.89 -16.59 -7.86
C VAL A 213 34.02 -15.85 -9.20
N PRO A 214 34.10 -16.56 -10.34
CA PRO A 214 34.12 -15.92 -11.65
C PRO A 214 32.83 -15.16 -11.93
N ILE A 215 32.94 -13.97 -12.54
CA ILE A 215 31.80 -13.16 -12.96
C ILE A 215 31.68 -13.30 -14.48
N LEU A 216 30.52 -13.73 -14.97
CA LEU A 216 30.25 -13.85 -16.41
C LEU A 216 29.84 -12.50 -17.01
N SER A 217 28.94 -11.79 -16.33
CA SER A 217 28.46 -10.50 -16.79
C SER A 217 27.82 -9.70 -15.66
N THR A 218 27.65 -8.40 -15.91
CA THR A 218 26.94 -7.49 -15.03
C THR A 218 25.92 -6.70 -15.83
N SER A 219 24.78 -6.36 -15.22
CA SER A 219 23.76 -5.53 -15.87
C SER A 219 23.10 -4.57 -14.88
N ILE A 220 22.59 -3.45 -15.40
CA ILE A 220 21.87 -2.43 -14.64
C ILE A 220 20.43 -2.41 -15.13
N ASP A 221 19.49 -2.72 -14.23
CA ASP A 221 18.06 -2.50 -14.45
C ASP A 221 17.73 -1.08 -13.94
N LYS A 222 17.69 -0.11 -14.86
CA LYS A 222 17.44 1.30 -14.53
C LYS A 222 16.05 1.55 -13.96
N GLU A 223 15.05 0.79 -14.41
CA GLU A 223 13.67 0.94 -13.93
C GLU A 223 13.53 0.48 -12.47
N LYS A 224 14.20 -0.62 -12.12
CA LYS A 224 14.19 -1.16 -10.75
C LYS A 224 15.30 -0.60 -9.87
N GLN A 225 16.24 0.14 -10.45
CA GLN A 225 17.45 0.64 -9.79
C GLN A 225 18.25 -0.49 -9.14
N MET A 226 18.44 -1.56 -9.90
CA MET A 226 19.11 -2.78 -9.46
C MET A 226 20.35 -3.06 -10.30
N PHE A 227 21.42 -3.50 -9.63
CA PHE A 227 22.62 -4.02 -10.24
C PHE A 227 22.63 -5.54 -10.10
N ASN A 228 22.82 -6.24 -11.22
CA ASN A 228 22.84 -7.70 -11.27
C ASN A 228 24.23 -8.19 -11.63
N ILE A 229 24.68 -9.22 -10.94
CA ILE A 229 25.95 -9.92 -11.19
C ILE A 229 25.60 -11.36 -11.54
N LEU A 230 25.88 -11.78 -12.77
CA LEU A 230 25.78 -13.18 -13.18
C LEU A 230 27.09 -13.89 -12.89
N LEU A 231 27.04 -14.93 -12.08
CA LEU A 231 28.19 -15.71 -11.65
C LEU A 231 28.47 -16.89 -12.59
N GLY A 232 29.75 -17.21 -12.76
CA GLY A 232 30.22 -18.35 -13.55
C GLY A 232 29.94 -19.68 -12.88
N THR A 233 29.96 -19.69 -11.55
CA THR A 233 29.64 -20.85 -10.71
C THR A 233 28.50 -20.51 -9.78
N GLU A 234 27.61 -21.47 -9.57
CA GLU A 234 26.53 -21.34 -8.58
C GLU A 234 27.12 -21.34 -7.16
N ILE A 235 26.65 -20.42 -6.32
CA ILE A 235 26.99 -20.39 -4.90
C ILE A 235 25.98 -21.26 -4.17
N ALA A 236 26.45 -22.26 -3.43
CA ALA A 236 25.60 -23.15 -2.65
C ALA A 236 24.85 -22.42 -1.52
N ALA A 237 23.76 -23.04 -1.05
CA ALA A 237 23.03 -22.57 0.13
C ALA A 237 23.92 -22.54 1.39
N ASN A 238 23.56 -21.67 2.32
CA ASN A 238 24.25 -21.39 3.58
C ASN A 238 25.73 -20.97 3.43
N THR A 239 26.10 -20.41 2.28
CA THR A 239 27.46 -19.94 2.02
C THR A 239 27.62 -18.47 2.36
N SER A 240 28.73 -18.11 3.02
CA SER A 240 29.11 -16.70 3.22
C SER A 240 29.67 -16.15 1.93
N VAL A 241 29.20 -14.97 1.52
CA VAL A 241 29.59 -14.30 0.28
C VAL A 241 30.08 -12.90 0.61
N THR A 242 31.24 -12.53 0.08
CA THR A 242 31.75 -11.17 0.14
C THR A 242 31.76 -10.57 -1.25
N VAL A 243 30.99 -9.49 -1.45
CA VAL A 243 30.99 -8.71 -2.69
C VAL A 243 31.75 -7.41 -2.42
N LYS A 244 32.83 -7.18 -3.16
CA LYS A 244 33.66 -5.98 -3.04
C LYS A 244 33.70 -5.23 -4.36
N LEU A 245 33.45 -3.93 -4.31
CA LEU A 245 33.44 -3.07 -5.48
C LEU A 245 33.82 -1.63 -5.14
N ASN A 246 34.23 -0.89 -6.17
CA ASN A 246 34.40 0.55 -6.13
C ASN A 246 33.18 1.22 -6.77
N PHE A 247 32.83 2.40 -6.28
CA PHE A 247 31.76 3.20 -6.85
C PHE A 247 32.14 4.69 -6.92
N ARG A 248 31.54 5.39 -7.87
CA ARG A 248 31.61 6.85 -8.03
C ARG A 248 30.22 7.41 -8.32
N GLY A 249 29.91 8.57 -7.76
CA GLY A 249 28.67 9.30 -8.02
C GLY A 249 28.85 10.81 -7.91
N ASP A 250 27.94 11.55 -8.51
CA ASP A 250 27.97 13.03 -8.50
C ASP A 250 27.35 13.60 -7.21
N LEU A 251 27.90 14.71 -6.71
CA LEU A 251 27.31 15.47 -5.61
C LEU A 251 26.42 16.58 -6.16
N LYS A 252 25.11 16.33 -6.17
CA LYS A 252 24.10 17.29 -6.65
C LYS A 252 23.45 18.03 -5.48
N LYS A 253 22.90 19.23 -5.72
CA LYS A 253 22.05 19.94 -4.76
C LYS A 253 20.63 19.36 -4.77
N GLN A 254 20.50 18.10 -4.37
CA GLN A 254 19.23 17.35 -4.33
C GLN A 254 19.11 16.73 -2.95
N LEU A 255 18.02 16.96 -2.20
CA LEU A 255 17.83 16.47 -0.82
C LEU A 255 17.60 14.93 -0.76
N SER A 256 18.45 14.14 -1.42
CA SER A 256 18.31 12.71 -1.63
C SER A 256 19.68 12.08 -1.89
N GLY A 257 19.96 10.95 -1.25
CA GLY A 257 21.24 10.25 -1.35
C GLY A 257 22.33 10.96 -0.57
N LEU A 258 23.58 10.84 -1.04
CA LEU A 258 24.68 11.68 -0.59
C LEU A 258 24.73 12.90 -1.50
N TYR A 259 24.50 14.07 -0.94
CA TYR A 259 24.24 15.29 -1.70
C TYR A 259 25.01 16.49 -1.20
N LEU A 260 25.09 17.50 -2.06
CA LEU A 260 25.76 18.77 -1.80
C LEU A 260 24.80 19.76 -1.14
N SER A 261 25.21 20.31 0.00
CA SER A 261 24.56 21.45 0.64
C SER A 261 25.56 22.60 0.79
N SER A 262 25.04 23.82 0.94
CA SER A 262 25.87 25.00 1.14
C SER A 262 25.23 25.99 2.10
N TYR A 263 26.07 26.80 2.74
CA TYR A 263 25.66 27.92 3.58
C TYR A 263 26.69 29.04 3.51
N TYR A 264 26.29 30.26 3.88
CA TYR A 264 27.21 31.40 3.91
C TYR A 264 27.88 31.52 5.28
N LYS A 265 29.20 31.70 5.27
CA LYS A 265 30.00 31.98 6.46
C LYS A 265 30.93 33.15 6.17
N ARG A 266 30.75 34.26 6.88
CA ARG A 266 31.54 35.51 6.69
C ARG A 266 31.55 35.96 5.22
N GLY A 267 30.37 35.97 4.58
CA GLY A 267 30.19 36.39 3.19
C GLY A 267 30.70 35.40 2.13
N LYS A 268 31.25 34.25 2.51
CA LYS A 268 31.70 33.19 1.57
C LYS A 268 30.75 32.00 1.61
N GLU A 269 30.36 31.49 0.44
CA GLU A 269 29.63 30.23 0.34
C GLU A 269 30.56 29.09 0.73
N VAL A 270 30.11 28.21 1.62
CA VAL A 270 30.82 27.04 2.11
C VAL A 270 30.00 25.80 1.82
N TYR A 271 30.65 24.80 1.24
CA TYR A 271 30.01 23.54 0.86
C TYR A 271 30.22 22.44 1.91
N LEU A 272 29.21 21.59 2.04
CA LEU A 272 29.24 20.36 2.82
C LEU A 272 28.56 19.21 2.06
N ALA A 273 29.02 17.99 2.29
CA ALA A 273 28.34 16.78 1.83
C ALA A 273 27.54 16.17 2.98
N THR A 274 26.28 15.85 2.74
CA THR A 274 25.38 15.26 3.75
C THR A 274 24.44 14.25 3.12
N THR A 275 23.76 13.44 3.92
CA THR A 275 22.95 12.31 3.46
C THR A 275 21.48 12.46 3.83
N GLN A 276 20.59 12.15 2.88
CA GLN A 276 19.16 11.90 3.13
C GLN A 276 18.76 10.61 2.41
N PHE A 277 18.65 9.51 3.17
CA PHE A 277 18.42 8.19 2.57
C PHE A 277 16.96 7.77 2.53
N GLU A 278 16.11 8.31 3.40
CA GLU A 278 14.69 7.94 3.39
C GLU A 278 13.98 8.47 2.13
N PRO A 279 13.12 7.66 1.48
CA PRO A 279 12.82 6.25 1.78
C PRO A 279 13.75 5.23 1.11
N THR A 280 14.28 5.54 -0.09
CA THR A 280 15.00 4.58 -0.96
C THR A 280 16.20 5.21 -1.65
N SER A 281 16.89 6.14 -0.97
CA SER A 281 17.99 6.91 -1.55
C SER A 281 19.38 6.46 -1.07
N ALA A 282 19.47 5.46 -0.17
CA ALA A 282 20.78 4.90 0.21
C ALA A 282 21.52 4.33 -1.01
N ARG A 283 20.77 3.69 -1.92
CA ARG A 283 21.25 3.16 -3.21
C ARG A 283 21.90 4.19 -4.15
N LYS A 284 21.72 5.49 -3.89
CA LYS A 284 22.36 6.59 -4.63
C LYS A 284 23.71 7.00 -4.05
N ALA A 285 24.02 6.58 -2.82
CA ALA A 285 25.26 6.92 -2.12
C ALA A 285 26.26 5.76 -2.14
N PHE A 286 25.79 4.52 -2.08
CA PHE A 286 26.59 3.32 -2.26
C PHE A 286 25.69 2.15 -2.67
N PRO A 287 26.19 1.15 -3.41
CA PRO A 287 25.39 -0.02 -3.75
C PRO A 287 25.08 -0.86 -2.50
N CYS A 288 23.80 -1.21 -2.31
CA CYS A 288 23.35 -1.91 -1.10
C CYS A 288 21.99 -2.61 -1.27
N PHE A 289 21.65 -3.47 -0.30
CA PHE A 289 20.32 -4.05 -0.16
C PHE A 289 19.37 -3.02 0.48
N ASP A 290 18.95 -2.02 -0.30
CA ASP A 290 18.14 -0.87 0.15
C ASP A 290 16.65 -1.21 0.35
N GLU A 291 16.36 -2.13 1.28
CA GLU A 291 15.01 -2.41 1.78
C GLU A 291 14.99 -2.43 3.31
N PRO A 292 14.01 -1.81 3.99
CA PRO A 292 13.99 -1.69 5.45
C PRO A 292 14.06 -3.02 6.24
N GLN A 293 13.61 -4.11 5.63
CA GLN A 293 13.63 -5.45 6.22
C GLN A 293 15.01 -6.13 6.18
N MET A 294 15.93 -5.65 5.35
CA MET A 294 17.26 -6.22 5.15
C MET A 294 18.30 -5.49 6.01
N LYS A 295 18.15 -5.61 7.34
CA LYS A 295 19.04 -4.96 8.32
C LYS A 295 20.44 -5.57 8.31
N ALA A 296 21.45 -4.73 8.54
CA ALA A 296 22.86 -5.13 8.62
C ALA A 296 23.66 -4.19 9.53
N LYS A 297 24.89 -4.58 9.87
CA LYS A 297 25.86 -3.72 10.56
C LYS A 297 26.62 -2.84 9.55
N PHE A 298 26.91 -1.60 9.90
CA PHE A 298 27.62 -0.66 9.02
C PHE A 298 28.92 -0.17 9.67
N ASN A 299 30.04 -0.48 9.04
CA ASN A 299 31.35 0.07 9.38
C ASN A 299 31.70 1.16 8.36
N VAL A 300 31.66 2.42 8.78
CA VAL A 300 31.81 3.57 7.89
C VAL A 300 33.17 4.25 8.10
N LYS A 301 33.89 4.46 7.00
CA LYS A 301 35.13 5.25 6.94
C LYS A 301 34.89 6.44 6.01
N ILE A 302 35.17 7.65 6.49
CA ILE A 302 35.04 8.88 5.70
C ILE A 302 36.42 9.49 5.50
N VAL A 303 36.84 9.63 4.25
CA VAL A 303 38.06 10.34 3.88
C VAL A 303 37.72 11.79 3.59
N ARG A 304 38.51 12.71 4.13
CA ARG A 304 38.31 14.15 3.96
C ARG A 304 39.58 14.95 4.21
N LYS A 305 39.61 16.21 3.74
CA LYS A 305 40.65 17.17 4.13
C LYS A 305 40.61 17.46 5.63
N LYS A 306 41.79 17.79 6.20
CA LYS A 306 42.02 17.97 7.64
C LYS A 306 41.07 18.98 8.30
N HIS A 307 40.77 20.09 7.62
CA HIS A 307 39.93 21.19 8.12
C HIS A 307 38.41 20.91 8.13
N TYR A 308 37.96 19.83 7.49
CA TYR A 308 36.56 19.40 7.59
C TYR A 308 36.31 18.61 8.88
N LYS A 309 35.05 18.38 9.23
CA LYS A 309 34.65 17.43 10.28
C LYS A 309 33.72 16.39 9.67
N SER A 310 33.70 15.19 10.24
CA SER A 310 32.83 14.09 9.82
C SER A 310 32.01 13.64 11.00
N ILE A 311 30.72 13.39 10.75
CA ILE A 311 29.76 12.88 11.73
C ILE A 311 29.02 11.72 11.05
N SER A 312 28.65 10.71 11.81
CA SER A 312 27.89 9.55 11.36
C SER A 312 27.00 9.05 12.51
N ASN A 313 26.35 7.89 12.35
CA ASN A 313 25.43 7.31 13.34
C ASN A 313 26.09 6.96 14.68
N THR A 314 27.41 6.73 14.70
CA THR A 314 28.15 6.31 15.90
C THR A 314 29.39 7.18 16.11
N ASN A 315 29.98 7.09 17.31
CA ASN A 315 31.20 7.82 17.66
C ASN A 315 32.39 7.39 16.80
N VAL A 316 33.29 8.33 16.53
CA VAL A 316 34.52 8.08 15.79
C VAL A 316 35.40 7.09 16.56
N LYS A 317 35.65 5.92 15.98
CA LYS A 317 36.54 4.90 16.58
C LYS A 317 38.02 5.26 16.48
N SER A 318 38.45 5.77 15.32
CA SER A 318 39.85 6.15 15.09
C SER A 318 39.95 7.22 14.01
N LYS A 319 41.07 7.96 13.98
CA LYS A 319 41.44 8.90 12.93
C LYS A 319 42.88 8.60 12.52
N VAL A 320 43.11 8.52 11.22
CA VAL A 320 44.42 8.24 10.63
C VAL A 320 44.67 9.32 9.58
N GLU A 321 45.83 9.98 9.64
CA GLU A 321 46.28 10.87 8.58
C GLU A 321 46.81 10.00 7.43
N LEU A 322 46.36 10.28 6.21
CA LEU A 322 46.85 9.62 5.01
C LEU A 322 47.98 10.50 4.43
N GLU A 323 49.11 9.85 4.11
CA GLU A 323 50.28 10.49 3.50
C GLU A 323 50.00 11.02 2.09
#